data_AF-A0A940QDV1-F1
#
_entry.id   AF-A0A940QDV1-F1
#
_cell.length_a   1.000
_cell.length_b   1.000
_cell.length_c   1.000
_cell.angle_alpha   90.00
_cell.angle_beta   90.00
_cell.angle_gamma   90.00
#
_symmetry.space_group_name_H-M   'P 1'
#
loop_
_entity.id
_entity.type
_entity.pdbx_description
1 polymer ?
#
loop_
_entity_poly.entity_id
_entity_poly.type
_entity_poly.pdbx_seq_one_letter_code
_entity_poly.pdbx_strand_id
1 'polypeptide(L)'
;MLSRILSHETCAKCRLCCTFVESDKWEIPLFAGKEERSTAENFAPVEKRPGTESCVFRMSFSGDEIIYCPAASDHGCVLGENRPFDCRIWPFRVNDLNGTRVITLSPVCPAVIQLPLKELCDFVQADGFAEKLFAHAGEYPETVKPYEDGYPILAAEKK
;
A
#
# COMPACT_ATOMS: atom_id res chain seq x y z
N MET A 1 6.40 -9.40 2.52
CA MET A 1 7.52 -8.45 2.78
C MET A 1 7.60 -7.99 4.23
N LEU A 2 6.50 -7.94 5.00
CA LEU A 2 6.48 -7.34 6.35
C LEU A 2 6.51 -8.33 7.51
N SER A 3 6.72 -9.63 7.25
CA SER A 3 6.52 -10.70 8.24
C SER A 3 7.36 -10.58 9.51
N ARG A 4 8.44 -9.77 9.49
CA ARG A 4 9.26 -9.46 10.68
C ARG A 4 8.56 -8.56 11.69
N ILE A 5 7.64 -7.70 11.25
CA ILE A 5 6.96 -6.70 12.08
C ILE A 5 5.44 -6.83 12.07
N LEU A 6 4.88 -7.56 11.10
CA LEU A 6 3.44 -7.69 10.91
C LEU A 6 3.10 -9.08 10.34
N SER A 7 2.40 -9.89 11.12
CA SER A 7 2.01 -11.24 10.71
C SER A 7 0.76 -11.22 9.82
N HIS A 8 0.64 -12.22 8.94
CA HIS A 8 -0.55 -12.41 8.11
C HIS A 8 -1.82 -12.59 8.95
N GLU A 9 -1.73 -13.30 10.08
CA GLU A 9 -2.85 -13.50 11.00
C GLU A 9 -3.35 -12.18 11.61
N THR A 10 -2.44 -11.29 11.99
CA THR A 10 -2.78 -9.97 12.51
C THR A 10 -3.52 -9.16 11.46
N CYS A 11 -3.03 -9.14 10.21
CA CYS A 11 -3.70 -8.47 9.10
C CYS A 11 -5.07 -9.08 8.79
N ALA A 12 -5.18 -10.41 8.77
CA ALA A 12 -6.41 -11.13 8.48
C ALA A 12 -7.51 -10.86 9.51
N LYS A 13 -7.14 -10.68 10.79
CA LYS A 13 -8.06 -10.25 11.85
C LYS A 13 -8.44 -8.77 11.74
N CYS A 14 -7.47 -7.90 11.41
CA CYS A 14 -7.67 -6.45 11.40
C CYS A 14 -8.46 -5.94 10.19
N ARG A 15 -8.05 -6.32 8.96
CA ARG A 15 -8.68 -5.95 7.67
C ARG A 15 -8.90 -4.46 7.40
N LEU A 16 -8.35 -3.55 8.21
CA LEU A 16 -8.54 -2.10 8.07
C LEU A 16 -8.05 -1.57 6.70
N CYS A 17 -6.91 -2.06 6.19
CA CYS A 17 -6.42 -1.65 4.87
C CYS A 17 -7.19 -2.26 3.69
N CYS A 18 -8.16 -3.14 3.97
CA CYS A 18 -9.01 -3.78 2.97
C CYS A 18 -10.40 -3.15 2.89
N THR A 19 -10.65 -2.07 3.63
CA THR A 19 -11.93 -1.37 3.69
C THR A 19 -11.75 0.07 3.25
N PHE A 20 -12.70 0.57 2.48
CA PHE A 20 -12.66 1.91 1.91
C PHE A 20 -14.04 2.57 2.03
N VAL A 21 -14.04 3.89 2.16
CA VAL A 21 -15.21 4.76 2.02
C VAL A 21 -15.00 5.71 0.85
N GLU A 22 -16.02 6.45 0.43
CA GLU A 22 -15.89 7.32 -0.75
C GLU A 22 -14.77 8.35 -0.62
N SER A 23 -14.55 8.88 0.60
CA SER A 23 -13.50 9.88 0.87
C SER A 23 -12.07 9.34 0.79
N ASP A 24 -11.87 8.02 0.91
CA ASP A 24 -10.56 7.38 0.85
C ASP A 24 -10.37 6.49 -0.38
N LYS A 25 -11.24 6.57 -1.40
CA LYS A 25 -11.09 5.82 -2.66
C LYS A 25 -9.73 6.00 -3.38
N TRP A 26 -9.01 7.07 -3.07
CA TRP A 26 -7.66 7.33 -3.56
C TRP A 26 -6.58 6.47 -2.86
N GLU A 27 -6.94 5.82 -1.75
CA GLU A 27 -6.13 4.83 -1.00
C GLU A 27 -6.22 3.41 -1.57
N ILE A 28 -7.14 3.14 -2.50
CA ILE A 28 -7.26 1.82 -3.12
C ILE A 28 -5.93 1.46 -3.81
N PRO A 29 -5.35 0.29 -3.49
CA PRO A 29 -4.01 -0.11 -3.95
C PRO A 29 -3.95 -0.21 -5.47
N LEU A 30 -2.85 0.27 -6.05
CA LEU A 30 -2.59 0.17 -7.48
C LEU A 30 -1.96 -1.17 -7.84
N PHE A 31 -2.47 -1.78 -8.91
CA PHE A 31 -1.79 -2.85 -9.62
C PHE A 31 -1.02 -2.20 -10.77
N ALA A 32 0.28 -1.99 -10.56
CA ALA A 32 1.08 -1.18 -11.47
C ALA A 32 1.84 -2.03 -12.49
N GLY A 33 2.44 -3.12 -12.02
CA GLY A 33 3.19 -4.04 -12.88
C GLY A 33 2.29 -4.83 -13.84
N LYS A 34 2.85 -5.26 -14.98
CA LYS A 34 2.13 -6.09 -15.97
C LYS A 34 1.51 -7.35 -15.34
N GLU A 35 2.23 -8.03 -14.46
CA GLU A 35 1.76 -9.26 -13.79
C GLU A 35 0.68 -8.96 -12.74
N GLU A 36 0.85 -7.86 -11.98
CA GLU A 36 -0.13 -7.40 -11.01
C GLU A 36 -1.46 -7.05 -11.69
N ARG A 37 -1.41 -6.35 -12.83
CA ARG A 37 -2.59 -6.01 -13.61
C ARG A 37 -3.30 -7.23 -14.16
N SER A 38 -2.55 -8.18 -14.73
CA SER A 38 -3.11 -9.46 -15.18
C SER A 38 -3.81 -10.20 -14.04
N THR A 39 -3.21 -10.18 -12.83
CA THR A 39 -3.84 -10.76 -11.64
C THR A 39 -5.16 -10.06 -11.30
N ALA A 40 -5.19 -8.72 -11.30
CA ALA A 40 -6.39 -7.96 -11.01
C ALA A 40 -7.51 -8.20 -12.03
N GLU A 41 -7.19 -8.12 -13.33
CA GLU A 41 -8.13 -8.29 -14.44
C GLU A 41 -8.75 -9.69 -14.48
N ASN A 42 -7.98 -10.72 -14.12
CA ASN A 42 -8.47 -12.10 -14.03
C ASN A 42 -9.27 -12.37 -12.75
N PHE A 43 -9.16 -11.49 -11.74
CA PHE A 43 -9.80 -11.69 -10.43
C PHE A 43 -11.15 -10.97 -10.32
N ALA A 44 -11.21 -9.69 -10.69
CA ALA A 44 -12.41 -8.86 -10.55
C ALA A 44 -12.42 -7.72 -11.58
N PRO A 45 -13.58 -7.06 -11.82
CA PRO A 45 -13.62 -5.87 -12.66
C PRO A 45 -12.65 -4.79 -12.18
N VAL A 46 -11.91 -4.19 -13.12
CA VAL A 46 -10.93 -3.13 -12.85
C VAL A 46 -11.31 -1.80 -13.49
N GLU A 47 -10.70 -0.74 -12.98
CA GLU A 47 -10.67 0.60 -13.58
C GLU A 47 -9.22 0.98 -13.86
N LYS A 48 -8.93 1.40 -15.10
CA LYS A 48 -7.60 1.88 -15.48
C LYS A 48 -7.37 3.29 -14.97
N ARG A 49 -6.18 3.56 -14.44
CA ARG A 49 -5.78 4.91 -14.06
C ARG A 49 -5.44 5.73 -15.32
N PRO A 50 -6.11 6.86 -15.57
CA PRO A 50 -5.85 7.67 -16.76
C PRO A 50 -4.38 8.09 -16.89
N GLY A 51 -3.82 7.97 -18.09
CA GLY A 51 -2.44 8.36 -18.37
C GLY A 51 -1.37 7.37 -17.89
N THR A 52 -1.77 6.22 -17.38
CA THR A 52 -0.87 5.17 -16.88
C THR A 52 -1.33 3.80 -17.37
N GLU A 53 -0.46 2.80 -17.21
CA GLU A 53 -0.84 1.41 -17.46
C GLU A 53 -1.52 0.75 -16.24
N SER A 54 -1.42 1.37 -15.06
CA SER A 54 -1.93 0.88 -13.78
C SER A 54 -3.45 0.72 -13.73
N CYS A 55 -3.93 -0.19 -12.88
CA CYS A 55 -5.35 -0.33 -12.58
C CYS A 55 -5.65 -0.48 -11.09
N VAL A 56 -6.90 -0.24 -10.71
CA VAL A 56 -7.46 -0.56 -9.40
C VAL A 56 -8.65 -1.50 -9.57
N PHE A 57 -9.02 -2.21 -8.51
CA PHE A 57 -10.33 -2.84 -8.50
C PHE A 57 -11.44 -1.80 -8.61
N ARG A 58 -12.42 -2.08 -9.47
CA ARG A 58 -13.61 -1.24 -9.59
C ARG A 58 -14.51 -1.50 -8.39
N MET A 59 -14.71 -0.47 -7.57
CA MET A 59 -15.52 -0.52 -6.37
C MET A 59 -16.64 0.52 -6.46
N SER A 60 -17.84 0.15 -6.04
CA SER A 60 -19.00 1.04 -6.01
C SER A 60 -19.16 1.64 -4.61
N PHE A 61 -19.15 2.96 -4.52
CA PHE A 61 -19.32 3.69 -3.26
C PHE A 61 -20.71 4.34 -3.22
N SER A 62 -21.29 4.39 -2.03
CA SER A 62 -22.60 5.02 -1.78
C SER A 62 -22.59 5.76 -0.44
N GLY A 63 -22.07 6.99 -0.44
CA GLY A 63 -21.93 7.80 0.77
C GLY A 63 -20.90 7.20 1.73
N ASP A 64 -21.27 7.06 3.00
CA ASP A 64 -20.37 6.64 4.08
C ASP A 64 -20.33 5.11 4.30
N GLU A 65 -20.87 4.32 3.37
CA GLU A 65 -20.80 2.86 3.46
C GLU A 65 -19.35 2.37 3.35
N ILE A 66 -18.97 1.47 4.26
CA ILE A 66 -17.68 0.80 4.23
C ILE A 66 -17.73 -0.32 3.20
N ILE A 67 -16.93 -0.19 2.14
CA ILE A 67 -16.82 -1.16 1.06
C ILE A 67 -15.54 -1.97 1.23
N TYR A 68 -15.68 -3.29 1.20
CA TYR A 68 -14.53 -4.19 1.23
C TYR A 68 -13.90 -4.35 -0.15
N CYS A 69 -12.57 -4.38 -0.19
CA CYS A 69 -11.79 -4.78 -1.35
C CYS A 69 -12.30 -6.14 -1.87
N PRO A 70 -12.45 -6.34 -3.19
CA PRO A 70 -12.89 -7.62 -3.75
C PRO A 70 -12.05 -8.83 -3.33
N ALA A 71 -10.77 -8.61 -3.00
CA ALA A 71 -9.86 -9.64 -2.54
C ALA A 71 -9.89 -9.89 -1.01
N ALA A 72 -10.72 -9.16 -0.27
CA ALA A 72 -10.85 -9.33 1.17
C ALA A 72 -11.75 -10.53 1.51
N SER A 73 -11.36 -11.31 2.51
CA SER A 73 -12.17 -12.39 3.08
C SER A 73 -12.07 -12.38 4.61
N ASP A 74 -12.81 -13.27 5.27
CA ASP A 74 -12.72 -13.49 6.72
C ASP A 74 -11.39 -14.11 7.18
N HIS A 75 -10.60 -14.62 6.23
CA HIS A 75 -9.27 -15.20 6.48
C HIS A 75 -8.13 -14.32 5.94
N GLY A 76 -8.42 -13.06 5.58
CA GLY A 76 -7.46 -12.13 5.00
C GLY A 76 -7.54 -12.07 3.48
N CYS A 77 -6.49 -11.56 2.84
CA CYS A 77 -6.49 -11.33 1.40
C CYS A 77 -6.33 -12.64 0.62
N VAL A 78 -7.24 -12.93 -0.31
CA VAL A 78 -7.22 -14.16 -1.11
C VAL A 78 -6.17 -14.15 -2.23
N LEU A 79 -5.59 -12.98 -2.56
CA LEU A 79 -4.52 -12.89 -3.56
C LEU A 79 -3.18 -13.44 -3.05
N GLY A 80 -3.00 -13.62 -1.74
CA GLY A 80 -1.78 -14.19 -1.18
C GLY A 80 -0.52 -13.41 -1.60
N GLU A 81 0.43 -14.08 -2.25
CA GLU A 81 1.66 -13.45 -2.75
C GLU A 81 1.46 -12.62 -4.03
N ASN A 82 0.32 -12.78 -4.72
CA ASN A 82 -0.04 -12.02 -5.91
C ASN A 82 -0.71 -10.66 -5.58
N ARG A 83 -0.68 -10.26 -4.29
CA ARG A 83 -1.09 -8.91 -3.88
C ARG A 83 -0.26 -7.85 -4.62
N PRO A 84 -0.84 -6.69 -4.96
CA PRO A 84 -0.08 -5.60 -5.53
C PRO A 84 1.01 -5.13 -4.58
N PHE A 85 2.07 -4.53 -5.12
CA PHE A 85 3.21 -4.03 -4.33
C PHE A 85 2.75 -3.12 -3.18
N ASP A 86 1.83 -2.19 -3.43
CA ASP A 86 1.23 -1.31 -2.42
C ASP A 86 0.71 -2.09 -1.19
N CYS A 87 -0.07 -3.17 -1.43
CA CYS A 87 -0.58 -4.03 -0.36
C CYS A 87 0.52 -4.80 0.38
N ARG A 88 1.62 -5.14 -0.30
CA ARG A 88 2.73 -5.90 0.29
C ARG A 88 3.61 -5.04 1.18
N ILE A 89 3.60 -3.72 1.01
CA ILE A 89 4.39 -2.77 1.78
C ILE A 89 3.57 -1.98 2.82
N TRP A 90 2.25 -1.94 2.70
CA TRP A 90 1.38 -1.23 3.66
C TRP A 90 1.61 -1.72 5.10
N PRO A 91 1.86 -0.84 6.08
CA PRO A 91 1.52 0.59 6.10
C PRO A 91 2.63 1.55 5.66
N PHE A 92 3.73 1.06 5.08
CA PHE A 92 4.72 1.92 4.46
C PHE A 92 4.26 2.36 3.07
N ARG A 93 4.70 3.55 2.65
CA ARG A 93 4.47 4.08 1.31
C ARG A 93 5.61 5.00 0.91
N VAL A 94 5.77 5.23 -0.40
CA VAL A 94 6.64 6.28 -0.91
C VAL A 94 5.78 7.52 -1.17
N ASN A 95 6.15 8.64 -0.55
CA ASN A 95 5.54 9.93 -0.78
C ASN A 95 6.49 10.91 -1.45
N ASP A 96 5.94 11.85 -2.19
CA ASP A 96 6.66 13.05 -2.62
C ASP A 96 6.58 14.13 -1.54
N LEU A 97 7.74 14.54 -1.02
CA LEU A 97 7.92 15.68 -0.15
C LEU A 97 8.73 16.73 -0.89
N ASN A 98 8.03 17.68 -1.53
CA ASN A 98 8.63 18.80 -2.26
C ASN A 98 9.67 18.34 -3.31
N GLY A 99 9.32 17.33 -4.12
CA GLY A 99 10.21 16.76 -5.14
C GLY A 99 11.26 15.79 -4.61
N THR A 100 11.20 15.43 -3.32
CA THR A 100 12.05 14.39 -2.72
C THR A 100 11.18 13.19 -2.33
N ARG A 101 11.51 12.01 -2.85
CA ARG A 101 10.83 10.78 -2.45
C ARG A 101 11.23 10.38 -1.04
N VAL A 102 10.25 10.14 -0.19
CA VAL A 102 10.42 9.72 1.21
C VAL A 102 9.60 8.47 1.48
N ILE A 103 10.11 7.58 2.33
CA ILE A 103 9.33 6.45 2.85
C ILE A 103 8.68 6.92 4.14
N THR A 104 7.36 6.84 4.18
CA THR A 104 6.58 7.21 5.35
C THR A 104 5.84 6.01 5.93
N LEU A 105 5.38 6.17 7.16
CA LEU A 105 4.49 5.23 7.83
C LEU A 105 3.10 5.83 7.97
N SER A 106 2.08 5.14 7.50
CA SER A 106 0.71 5.51 7.82
C SER A 106 0.39 5.20 9.29
N PRO A 107 -0.10 6.19 10.07
CA PRO A 107 -0.38 5.99 11.50
C PRO A 107 -1.64 5.17 11.78
N VAL A 108 -2.41 4.83 10.74
CA VAL A 108 -3.71 4.15 10.89
C VAL A 108 -3.59 2.64 11.10
N CYS A 109 -2.41 2.04 10.87
CA CYS A 109 -2.20 0.62 11.15
C CYS A 109 -2.04 0.38 12.65
N PRO A 110 -3.04 -0.23 13.33
CA PRO A 110 -3.02 -0.32 14.79
C PRO A 110 -1.92 -1.24 15.32
N ALA A 111 -1.43 -2.17 14.51
CA ALA A 111 -0.38 -3.10 14.90
C ALA A 111 1.03 -2.48 14.77
N VAL A 112 1.30 -1.79 13.66
CA VAL A 112 2.64 -1.28 13.35
C VAL A 112 2.92 0.04 14.06
N ILE A 113 1.92 0.90 14.27
CA ILE A 113 2.12 2.20 14.94
C ILE A 113 2.53 2.08 16.41
N GLN A 114 2.28 0.91 17.02
CA GLN A 114 2.67 0.63 18.41
C GLN A 114 4.14 0.20 18.54
N LEU A 115 4.80 -0.13 17.43
CA LEU A 115 6.19 -0.56 17.45
C LEU A 115 7.12 0.63 17.74
N PRO A 116 8.25 0.41 18.44
CA PRO A 116 9.24 1.46 18.68
C PRO A 116 9.73 2.06 17.36
N LEU A 117 9.81 3.39 17.29
CA LEU A 117 10.29 4.09 16.09
C LEU A 117 11.66 3.56 15.61
N LYS A 118 12.56 3.23 16.55
CA LYS A 118 13.86 2.66 16.20
C LYS A 118 13.72 1.33 15.44
N GLU A 119 12.80 0.46 15.84
CA GLU A 119 12.56 -0.83 15.17
C GLU A 119 12.04 -0.61 13.74
N LEU A 120 11.15 0.37 13.56
CA LEU A 120 10.61 0.74 12.25
C LEU A 120 11.70 1.30 11.33
N CYS A 121 12.55 2.20 11.84
CA CYS A 121 13.70 2.72 11.10
C CYS A 121 14.69 1.60 10.73
N ASP A 122 15.03 0.73 11.69
CA ASP A 122 15.93 -0.41 11.46
C ASP A 122 15.35 -1.36 10.40
N PHE A 123 14.02 -1.60 10.42
CA PHE A 123 13.33 -2.43 9.42
C PHE A 123 13.41 -1.81 8.02
N VAL A 124 13.11 -0.51 7.88
CA VAL A 124 13.14 0.18 6.58
C VAL A 124 14.55 0.19 5.97
N GLN A 125 15.59 0.24 6.80
CA GLN A 125 17.00 0.22 6.37
C GLN A 125 17.55 -1.20 6.13
N ALA A 126 16.83 -2.24 6.50
CA ALA A 126 17.29 -3.62 6.38
C ALA A 126 16.96 -4.24 5.01
N ASP A 127 17.79 -5.20 4.58
CA ASP A 127 17.49 -6.15 3.50
C ASP A 127 17.08 -5.52 2.15
N GLY A 128 17.56 -4.30 1.88
CA GLY A 128 17.25 -3.54 0.68
C GLY A 128 15.79 -3.09 0.60
N PHE A 129 15.07 -3.00 1.73
CA PHE A 129 13.65 -2.67 1.75
C PHE A 129 13.40 -1.29 1.15
N ALA A 130 14.10 -0.26 1.65
CA ALA A 130 13.96 1.10 1.14
C ALA A 130 14.30 1.22 -0.36
N GLU A 131 15.37 0.56 -0.80
CA GLU A 131 15.81 0.54 -2.19
C GLU A 131 14.74 -0.08 -3.11
N LYS A 132 14.07 -1.15 -2.67
CA LYS A 132 12.96 -1.76 -3.43
C LYS A 132 11.77 -0.80 -3.56
N LEU A 133 11.43 -0.09 -2.48
CA LEU A 133 10.34 0.89 -2.50
C LEU A 133 10.65 2.05 -3.46
N PHE A 134 11.86 2.61 -3.40
CA PHE A 134 12.27 3.69 -4.30
C PHE A 134 12.42 3.24 -5.77
N ALA A 135 12.91 2.02 -6.00
CA ALA A 135 12.97 1.44 -7.34
C ALA A 135 11.57 1.28 -7.95
N HIS A 136 10.62 0.70 -7.19
CA HIS A 136 9.23 0.59 -7.61
C HIS A 136 8.61 1.96 -7.90
N ALA A 137 8.85 2.95 -7.03
CA ALA A 137 8.40 4.33 -7.23
C ALA A 137 9.04 5.01 -8.45
N GLY A 138 10.20 4.54 -8.93
CA GLY A 138 10.85 5.04 -10.14
C GLY A 138 10.28 4.40 -11.40
N GLU A 139 9.94 3.12 -11.33
CA GLU A 139 9.33 2.37 -12.42
C GLU A 139 7.85 2.74 -12.61
N TYR A 140 7.12 2.99 -11.50
CA TYR A 140 5.70 3.33 -11.47
C TYR A 140 5.45 4.64 -10.69
N PRO A 141 5.76 5.82 -11.27
CA PRO A 141 5.65 7.10 -10.58
C PRO A 141 4.25 7.44 -10.06
N GLU A 142 3.20 6.89 -10.66
CA GLU A 142 1.81 7.06 -10.23
C GLU A 142 1.50 6.43 -8.87
N THR A 143 2.40 5.58 -8.37
CA THR A 143 2.31 4.98 -7.03
C THR A 143 2.83 5.93 -5.94
N VAL A 144 3.54 7.00 -6.32
CA VAL A 144 4.02 8.03 -5.41
C VAL A 144 2.91 9.04 -5.13
N LYS A 145 2.52 9.15 -3.87
CA LYS A 145 1.47 10.09 -3.44
C LYS A 145 2.08 11.35 -2.81
N PRO A 146 1.40 12.50 -2.81
CA PRO A 146 1.83 13.64 -2.00
C PRO A 146 2.04 13.25 -0.53
N TYR A 147 3.03 13.84 0.13
CA TYR A 147 3.23 13.65 1.56
C TYR A 147 2.00 14.11 2.35
N GLU A 148 1.63 13.31 3.36
CA GLU A 148 0.53 13.58 4.28
C GLU A 148 1.07 14.08 5.62
N ASP A 149 0.57 15.22 6.09
CA ASP A 149 0.97 15.78 7.37
C ASP A 149 0.67 14.80 8.52
N GLY A 150 1.67 14.61 9.39
CA GLY A 150 1.58 13.68 10.53
C GLY A 150 2.10 12.28 10.25
N TYR A 151 2.47 11.94 9.01
CA TYR A 151 3.08 10.65 8.69
C TYR A 151 4.58 10.65 9.04
N PRO A 152 5.06 9.77 9.93
CA PRO A 152 6.48 9.70 10.24
C PRO A 152 7.31 9.36 8.99
N ILE A 153 8.37 10.14 8.74
CA ILE A 153 9.35 9.88 7.68
C ILE A 153 10.41 8.94 8.23
N LEU A 154 10.59 7.78 7.60
CA LEU A 154 11.52 6.73 8.03
C LEU A 154 12.78 6.64 7.17
N ALA A 155 12.69 7.07 5.91
CA ALA A 155 13.83 7.21 5.02
C ALA A 155 13.56 8.28 3.95
N ALA A 156 14.63 8.87 3.42
CA ALA A 156 14.59 9.77 2.28
C ALA A 156 15.47 9.21 1.18
N GLU A 157 15.04 9.36 -0.06
CA GLU A 157 15.82 8.94 -1.21
C GLU A 157 17.07 9.81 -1.33
N LYS A 158 18.23 9.16 -1.44
CA LYS A 158 19.50 9.85 -1.69
C LYS A 158 19.58 10.19 -3.18
N LYS A 159 19.91 11.44 -3.47
CA LYS A 159 20.19 11.92 -4.84
C LYS A 159 21.52 11.40 -5.35
#